data_AF-A0A9J7KQW5-F1
#
_entry.id   AF-A0A9J7KQW5-F1
#
_cell.length_a   1.000
_cell.length_b   1.000
_cell.length_c   1.000
_cell.angle_alpha   90.00
_cell.angle_beta   90.00
_cell.angle_gamma   90.00
#
_symmetry.space_group_name_H-M   'P 1'
#
loop_
_entity.id
_entity.type
_entity.pdbx_description
1 polymer ?
#
loop_
_entity_poly.entity_id
_entity_poly.type
_entity_poly.pdbx_seq_one_letter_code
_entity_poly.pdbx_strand_id
1 'polypeptide(L)'
;MEGDGNCFYRAVSYHIFGTQEYHDVLRQRMIEYMSTMSKDLCSLLLEPGQTMEKFLSGECHPEGPPAKLGTWATQVEIDAMSLLLGRCIFVYASSSQKIMLEHIADGTQLEKEKPHGA
;
A
#
# COMPACT_ATOMS: atom_id res chain seq x y z
N MET A 1 9.86 -8.99 -13.06
CA MET A 1 8.74 -8.05 -12.88
C MET A 1 8.21 -7.70 -14.25
N GLU A 2 6.96 -8.04 -14.52
CA GLU A 2 6.29 -7.69 -15.78
C GLU A 2 5.55 -6.36 -15.59
N GLY A 3 5.45 -5.54 -16.64
CA GLY A 3 4.73 -4.26 -16.63
C GLY A 3 3.21 -4.41 -16.72
N ASP A 4 2.67 -5.49 -16.13
CA ASP A 4 1.27 -5.94 -16.28
C ASP A 4 0.33 -5.35 -15.22
N GLY A 5 0.82 -4.43 -14.38
CA GLY A 5 0.08 -3.86 -13.26
C GLY A 5 -0.04 -4.76 -12.03
N ASN A 6 0.54 -5.97 -12.06
CA ASN A 6 0.65 -6.84 -10.88
C ASN A 6 2.00 -6.72 -10.17
N CYS A 7 2.88 -5.85 -10.66
CA CYS A 7 4.27 -5.75 -10.22
C CYS A 7 4.41 -5.61 -8.69
N PHE A 8 3.65 -4.72 -8.05
CA PHE A 8 3.70 -4.57 -6.59
C PHE A 8 3.42 -5.90 -5.85
N TYR A 9 2.32 -6.57 -6.19
CA TYR A 9 1.93 -7.82 -5.55
C TYR A 9 2.92 -8.96 -5.86
N ARG A 10 3.50 -8.99 -7.07
CA ARG A 10 4.57 -9.92 -7.42
C ARG A 10 5.84 -9.65 -6.60
N ALA A 11 6.18 -8.39 -6.31
CA ALA A 11 7.28 -8.03 -5.41
C ALA A 11 7.05 -8.60 -4.02
N VAL A 12 5.87 -8.31 -3.45
CA VAL A 12 5.52 -8.76 -2.10
C VAL A 12 5.54 -10.28 -2.03
N SER A 13 4.94 -10.97 -3.02
CA SER A 13 4.98 -12.43 -3.11
C SER A 13 6.41 -12.95 -3.11
N TYR A 14 7.29 -12.38 -3.94
CA TYR A 14 8.67 -12.81 -4.04
C TYR A 14 9.44 -12.58 -2.73
N HIS A 15 9.22 -11.44 -2.07
CA HIS A 15 9.88 -11.11 -0.81
C HIS A 15 9.45 -12.01 0.35
N ILE A 16 8.19 -12.46 0.40
CA ILE A 16 7.68 -13.29 1.49
C ILE A 16 7.90 -14.78 1.22
N PHE A 17 7.67 -15.23 -0.02
CA PHE A 17 7.58 -16.64 -0.38
C PHE A 17 8.71 -17.12 -1.31
N GLY A 18 9.57 -16.21 -1.80
CA GLY A 18 10.61 -16.56 -2.78
C GLY A 18 10.07 -16.83 -4.20
N THR A 19 8.77 -16.62 -4.45
CA THR A 19 8.11 -16.82 -5.74
C THR A 19 7.13 -15.68 -6.02
N GLN A 20 6.87 -15.37 -7.30
CA GLN A 20 5.88 -14.35 -7.71
C GLN A 20 4.46 -14.91 -7.83
N GLU A 21 4.28 -16.23 -7.67
CA GLU A 21 3.04 -16.94 -8.03
C GLU A 21 1.84 -16.63 -7.12
N TYR A 22 2.06 -16.10 -5.91
CA TYR A 22 0.99 -15.80 -4.96
C TYR A 22 0.50 -14.35 -5.02
N HIS A 23 0.80 -13.64 -6.11
CA HIS A 23 0.47 -12.22 -6.24
C HIS A 23 -1.05 -11.95 -6.22
N ASP A 24 -1.85 -12.84 -6.78
CA ASP A 24 -3.31 -12.76 -6.81
C ASP A 24 -3.92 -13.04 -5.44
N VAL A 25 -3.41 -14.06 -4.73
CA VAL A 25 -3.81 -14.39 -3.36
C VAL A 25 -3.52 -13.21 -2.43
N LEU A 26 -2.31 -12.63 -2.51
CA LEU A 26 -1.95 -11.45 -1.72
C LEU A 26 -2.85 -10.25 -2.04
N ARG A 27 -3.15 -10.00 -3.32
CA ARG A 27 -4.10 -8.95 -3.72
C ARG A 27 -5.45 -9.18 -3.05
N GLN A 28 -6.01 -10.39 -3.13
CA GLN A 28 -7.32 -10.65 -2.54
C GLN A 28 -7.32 -10.52 -1.01
N ARG A 29 -6.28 -11.01 -0.34
CA ARG A 29 -6.16 -10.85 1.12
C ARG A 29 -6.09 -9.39 1.55
N MET A 30 -5.38 -8.55 0.80
CA MET A 30 -5.34 -7.11 1.04
C MET A 30 -6.73 -6.47 0.84
N ILE A 31 -7.46 -6.82 -0.22
CA ILE A 31 -8.82 -6.32 -0.46
C ILE A 31 -9.79 -6.75 0.64
N GLU A 32 -9.75 -8.02 1.07
CA GLU A 32 -10.52 -8.53 2.21
C GLU A 32 -10.21 -7.70 3.47
N TYR A 33 -8.93 -7.50 3.77
CA TYR A 33 -8.50 -6.70 4.92
C TYR A 33 -9.01 -5.26 4.87
N MET A 34 -8.84 -4.60 3.72
CA MET A 34 -9.34 -3.23 3.49
C MET A 34 -10.84 -3.12 3.73
N SER A 35 -11.63 -4.11 3.28
CA SER A 35 -13.09 -4.13 3.48
C SER A 35 -13.52 -4.21 4.95
N THR A 36 -12.61 -4.60 5.85
CA THR A 36 -12.86 -4.71 7.30
C THR A 36 -12.27 -3.57 8.11
N MET A 37 -11.58 -2.62 7.48
CA MET A 37 -10.94 -1.49 8.16
C MET A 37 -11.97 -0.59 8.85
N SER A 38 -11.60 -0.07 10.02
CA SER A 38 -12.41 0.94 10.71
C SER A 38 -12.44 2.24 9.91
N LYS A 39 -13.49 3.04 10.12
CA LYS A 39 -13.60 4.37 9.47
C LYS A 39 -12.41 5.27 9.78
N ASP A 40 -11.89 5.21 11.02
CA ASP A 40 -10.74 6.00 11.44
C ASP A 40 -9.50 5.61 10.63
N LEU A 41 -9.23 4.32 10.45
CA LEU A 41 -8.12 3.84 9.63
C LEU A 41 -8.30 4.20 8.16
N CYS A 42 -9.52 4.03 7.62
CA CYS A 42 -9.84 4.46 6.25
C CYS A 42 -9.58 5.95 6.04
N SER A 43 -9.85 6.80 7.05
CA SER A 43 -9.62 8.24 6.96
C SER A 43 -8.14 8.65 6.97
N LEU A 44 -7.24 7.76 7.41
CA LEU A 44 -5.79 7.96 7.31
C LEU A 44 -5.26 7.58 5.92
N LEU A 45 -5.92 6.64 5.23
CA LEU A 45 -5.46 6.10 3.96
C LEU A 45 -6.07 6.80 2.74
N LEU A 46 -7.29 7.32 2.88
CA LEU A 46 -8.08 7.87 1.76
C LEU A 46 -8.22 9.38 1.84
N GLU A 47 -8.45 10.00 0.68
CA GLU A 47 -8.69 11.43 0.60
C GLU A 47 -10.01 11.84 1.28
N PRO A 48 -10.13 13.08 1.80
CA PRO A 48 -11.36 13.56 2.43
C PRO A 48 -12.60 13.37 1.55
N GLY A 49 -13.63 12.75 2.12
CA GLY A 49 -14.90 12.49 1.43
C GLY A 49 -14.96 11.18 0.62
N GLN A 50 -13.85 10.43 0.54
CA GLN A 50 -13.85 9.07 0.01
C GLN A 50 -14.25 8.07 1.09
N THR A 51 -14.74 6.91 0.66
CA THR A 51 -14.99 5.77 1.54
C THR A 51 -14.31 4.54 0.98
N MET A 52 -14.01 3.57 1.83
CA MET A 52 -13.36 2.33 1.40
C MET A 52 -14.22 1.57 0.39
N GLU A 53 -15.54 1.60 0.52
CA GLU A 53 -16.45 0.96 -0.41
C GLU A 53 -16.35 1.57 -1.82
N LYS A 54 -16.26 2.91 -1.92
CA LYS A 54 -16.06 3.63 -3.19
C LYS A 54 -14.67 3.40 -3.79
N PHE A 55 -13.68 3.25 -2.92
CA PHE A 55 -12.32 2.96 -3.34
C PHE A 55 -12.23 1.54 -3.93
N LEU A 56 -12.77 0.54 -3.21
CA LEU A 56 -12.79 -0.86 -3.63
C LEU A 56 -13.65 -1.10 -4.89
N SER A 57 -14.71 -0.32 -5.09
CA SER A 57 -15.52 -0.37 -6.32
C SER A 57 -14.80 0.24 -7.54
N GLY A 58 -13.72 1.00 -7.31
CA GLY A 58 -12.99 1.74 -8.33
C GLY A 58 -13.59 3.11 -8.65
N GLU A 59 -14.64 3.57 -7.95
CA GLU A 59 -15.24 4.89 -8.17
C GLU A 59 -14.24 6.03 -7.91
N CYS A 60 -13.38 5.88 -6.91
CA CYS A 60 -12.39 6.88 -6.54
C CYS A 60 -10.93 6.39 -6.58
N HIS A 61 -10.68 5.18 -7.09
CA HIS A 61 -9.34 4.65 -7.29
C HIS A 61 -8.80 5.11 -8.66
N PRO A 62 -7.58 5.69 -8.76
CA PRO A 62 -7.08 6.29 -10.01
C PRO A 62 -6.90 5.28 -11.16
N GLU A 63 -6.58 4.02 -10.84
CA GLU A 63 -6.33 2.95 -11.81
C GLU A 63 -7.55 2.03 -12.04
N GLY A 64 -8.71 2.32 -11.42
CA GLY A 64 -9.89 1.45 -11.41
C GLY A 64 -9.95 0.46 -10.24
N PRO A 65 -10.81 -0.58 -10.28
CA PRO A 65 -11.05 -1.44 -9.12
C PRO A 65 -9.79 -2.19 -8.65
N PRO A 66 -9.34 -2.04 -7.39
CA PRO A 66 -8.08 -2.61 -6.92
C PRO A 66 -8.10 -4.15 -6.81
N ALA A 67 -9.28 -4.77 -6.75
CA ALA A 67 -9.43 -6.23 -6.78
C ALA A 67 -9.18 -6.84 -8.17
N LYS A 68 -9.25 -6.05 -9.25
CA LYS A 68 -9.07 -6.54 -10.61
C LYS A 68 -7.58 -6.80 -10.89
N LEU A 69 -7.28 -7.98 -11.46
CA LEU A 69 -5.92 -8.30 -11.90
C LEU A 69 -5.43 -7.30 -12.95
N GLY A 70 -4.18 -6.90 -12.80
CA GLY A 70 -3.54 -5.88 -13.62
C GLY A 70 -3.89 -4.42 -13.27
N THR A 71 -4.78 -4.18 -12.29
CA THR A 71 -4.91 -2.83 -11.72
C THR A 71 -3.65 -2.50 -10.93
N TRP A 72 -3.02 -1.38 -11.26
CA TRP A 72 -1.80 -0.91 -10.63
C TRP A 72 -2.08 -0.53 -9.17
N ALA A 73 -1.19 -0.94 -8.28
CA ALA A 73 -1.23 -0.54 -6.88
C ALA A 73 -0.78 0.92 -6.75
N THR A 74 -1.49 1.66 -5.91
CA THR A 74 -1.16 3.02 -5.50
C THR A 74 -0.61 3.03 -4.09
N GLN A 75 -0.43 4.21 -3.51
CA GLN A 75 0.03 4.32 -2.13
C GLN A 75 -0.93 3.66 -1.14
N VAL A 76 -2.25 3.73 -1.38
CA VAL A 76 -3.26 3.14 -0.51
C VAL A 76 -3.08 1.62 -0.39
N GLU A 77 -2.84 0.92 -1.49
CA GLU A 77 -2.56 -0.52 -1.49
C GLU A 77 -1.24 -0.85 -0.77
N ILE A 78 -0.21 0.00 -0.94
CA ILE A 78 1.10 -0.19 -0.30
C ILE A 78 0.95 -0.12 1.22
N ASP A 79 0.26 0.91 1.72
CA ASP A 79 0.04 1.09 3.16
C ASP A 79 -0.91 0.03 3.73
N ALA A 80 -1.98 -0.32 3.01
CA ALA A 80 -2.87 -1.40 3.42
C ALA A 80 -2.15 -2.76 3.49
N MET A 81 -1.24 -3.06 2.56
CA MET A 81 -0.42 -4.27 2.59
C MET A 81 0.58 -4.24 3.75
N SER A 82 1.20 -3.08 4.03
CA SER A 82 2.10 -2.89 5.17
C SER A 82 1.39 -3.21 6.50
N LEU A 83 0.17 -2.69 6.67
CA LEU A 83 -0.70 -2.94 7.82
C LEU A 83 -1.13 -4.41 7.91
N LEU A 84 -1.57 -5.01 6.80
CA LEU A 84 -1.96 -6.42 6.75
C LEU A 84 -0.82 -7.35 7.17
N LEU A 85 0.39 -7.09 6.69
CA LEU A 85 1.56 -7.91 6.98
C LEU A 85 2.20 -7.61 8.34
N GLY A 86 1.86 -6.47 8.96
CA GLY A 86 2.56 -5.96 10.14
C GLY A 86 4.05 -5.72 9.86
N ARG A 87 4.37 -5.16 8.68
CA ARG A 87 5.75 -4.96 8.19
C ARG A 87 5.85 -3.68 7.38
N CYS A 88 6.90 -2.90 7.60
CA CYS A 88 7.17 -1.71 6.78
C CYS A 88 7.54 -2.11 5.33
N ILE A 89 7.00 -1.39 4.36
CA ILE A 89 7.34 -1.52 2.94
C ILE A 89 8.08 -0.26 2.50
N PHE A 90 9.26 -0.42 1.91
CA PHE A 90 10.08 0.69 1.40
C PHE A 90 10.11 0.66 -0.13
N VAL A 91 9.69 1.75 -0.76
CA VAL A 91 9.73 1.91 -2.22
C VAL A 91 10.90 2.80 -2.60
N TYR A 92 11.82 2.29 -3.41
CA TYR A 92 12.99 3.03 -3.88
C TYR A 92 12.79 3.45 -5.34
N ALA A 93 12.81 4.76 -5.60
CA ALA A 93 12.74 5.33 -6.95
C ALA A 93 14.13 5.84 -7.39
N SER A 94 14.53 5.51 -8.62
CA SER A 94 15.88 5.80 -9.16
C SER A 94 16.11 7.27 -9.55
N SER A 95 15.08 8.11 -9.53
CA SER A 95 15.18 9.55 -9.78
C SER A 95 14.84 10.30 -8.49
N SER A 96 15.87 10.90 -7.88
CA SER A 96 15.85 11.92 -6.82
C SER A 96 14.61 11.97 -5.89
N GLN A 97 14.78 11.41 -4.70
CA GLN A 97 13.98 11.60 -3.48
C GLN A 97 12.48 11.28 -3.52
N LYS A 98 12.13 10.12 -2.93
CA LYS A 98 11.10 10.04 -1.88
C LYS A 98 11.33 8.77 -1.06
N ILE A 99 11.95 8.92 0.10
CA ILE A 99 11.82 7.94 1.19
C ILE A 99 10.51 8.32 1.86
N MET A 100 9.43 7.58 1.61
CA MET A 100 8.19 7.82 2.33
C MET A 100 8.21 6.97 3.59
N LEU A 101 8.46 7.64 4.72
CA LEU A 101 8.29 7.13 6.07
C LEU A 101 6.94 7.64 6.55
N GLU A 102 5.89 6.84 6.42
CA GLU A 102 4.68 7.03 7.21
C GLU A 102 4.53 5.83 8.14
N HIS A 103 5.03 6.01 9.36
CA HIS A 103 4.79 5.09 10.46
C HIS A 103 3.33 5.22 10.87
N ILE A 104 2.55 4.14 10.69
CA ILE A 104 1.44 3.84 11.59
C ILE A 104 1.95 2.75 12.53
N ALA A 105 2.69 3.15 13.56
CA ALA A 105 3.06 2.28 14.66
C ALA A 105 2.96 3.06 15.97
N ASP A 106 1.98 2.67 16.78
CA ASP A 106 1.76 2.92 18.21
C ASP A 106 2.57 4.06 18.87
N GLY A 107 1.89 5.18 19.12
CA GLY A 107 1.88 5.86 20.41
C GLY A 107 3.20 6.35 21.02
N THR A 108 4.31 6.38 20.29
CA THR A 108 5.59 6.87 20.81
C THR A 108 6.11 8.04 19.99
N GLN A 109 6.33 9.15 20.70
CA GLN A 109 6.75 10.44 20.17
C GLN A 109 8.04 10.31 19.35
N LEU A 110 8.03 10.88 18.14
CA LEU A 110 9.21 11.01 17.29
C LEU A 110 9.95 12.32 17.59
N GLU A 111 11.20 12.23 18.04
CA GLU A 111 12.14 13.35 17.98
C GLU A 111 12.55 13.61 16.52
N LYS A 112 12.52 14.88 16.13
CA LYS A 112 12.93 15.33 14.79
C LYS A 112 14.43 15.51 14.78
N GLU A 113 15.17 14.61 14.12
CA GLU A 113 16.55 14.93 13.74
C GLU A 113 16.56 15.91 12.56
N LYS A 114 17.24 17.05 12.75
CA LYS A 114 17.49 18.03 11.70
C LYS A 114 18.55 17.50 10.73
N PRO A 115 18.38 17.71 9.42
CA PRO A 115 19.42 17.40 8.45
C PRO A 115 20.64 18.30 8.68
N HIS A 116 21.81 17.68 8.88
CA HIS A 116 23.09 18.37 8.82
C HIS A 116 23.37 18.77 7.37
N GLY A 117 23.68 20.06 7.19
CA GLY A 117 23.89 20.66 5.89
C GLY A 117 25.08 20.08 5.12
N ALA A 118 25.03 20.30 3.81
CA ALA A 118 26.17 20.37 2.92
C ALA A 118 26.00 21.63 2.06
#